data_AF-A0A4Q0M4P3-F1
#
_entry.id   AF-A0A4Q0M4P3-F1
#
_cell.length_a   1.000
_cell.length_b   1.000
_cell.length_c   1.000
_cell.angle_alpha   90.00
_cell.angle_beta   90.00
_cell.angle_gamma   90.00
#
_symmetry.space_group_name_H-M   'P 1'
#
loop_
_entity.id
_entity.type
_entity.pdbx_description
1 polymer ?
#
loop_
_entity_poly.entity_id
_entity_poly.type
_entity_poly.pdbx_seq_one_letter_code
_entity_poly.pdbx_strand_id
1 'polypeptide(L)' 'MSDEPEIIEKDGSWSYRFGGMTFGSYPSREAALIASAKHQGEHPEPVEGQDDSPRDQDNPTPS' A
#
# COMPACT_ATOMS: atom_id res chain seq x y z
N MET A 1 16.95 2.77 -3.74
CA MET A 1 16.68 4.02 -3.02
C MET A 1 15.57 3.69 -2.05
N SER A 2 15.79 3.81 -0.74
CA SER A 2 14.75 3.52 0.24
C SER A 2 13.56 4.41 -0.06
N ASP A 3 12.43 3.80 -0.38
CA ASP A 3 11.17 4.46 -0.69
C ASP A 3 10.51 4.94 0.61
N GLU A 4 11.28 5.59 1.49
CA GLU A 4 10.84 5.93 2.83
C GLU A 4 9.93 7.18 2.76
N PRO A 5 8.74 7.15 3.37
CA PRO A 5 7.81 8.27 3.31
C PRO A 5 8.38 9.49 4.03
N GLU A 6 8.32 10.65 3.37
CA GLU A 6 8.79 11.91 3.95
C GLU A 6 7.67 12.55 4.77
N ILE A 7 7.91 12.79 6.05
CA ILE A 7 6.94 13.43 6.94
C ILE A 7 7.13 14.96 6.91
N ILE A 8 6.05 15.69 6.62
CA ILE A 8 6.04 17.14 6.42
C ILE A 8 5.10 17.78 7.45
N GLU A 9 5.55 18.83 8.13
CA GLU A 9 4.69 19.67 8.97
C GLU A 9 4.30 20.94 8.20
N LYS A 10 3.00 21.28 8.20
CA LYS A 10 2.46 22.49 7.59
C LYS A 10 1.30 23.03 8.40
N ASP A 11 1.38 24.31 8.78
CA ASP A 11 0.32 25.03 9.52
C ASP A 11 -0.15 24.29 10.80
N GLY A 12 0.79 23.63 11.50
CA GLY A 12 0.50 22.84 12.72
C GLY A 12 -0.15 21.47 12.47
N SER A 13 -0.27 21.06 11.20
CA SER A 13 -0.71 19.73 10.80
C SER A 13 0.44 18.94 10.19
N TRP A 14 0.39 17.62 10.30
CA TRP A 14 1.40 16.71 9.77
C TRP A 14 0.86 15.96 8.54
N SER A 15 1.66 15.78 7.52
CA SER A 15 1.32 15.02 6.30
C SER A 15 2.49 14.10 5.94
N TYR A 16 2.29 13.12 5.07
CA TYR A 16 3.41 12.36 4.50
C TYR A 16 3.43 12.47 2.98
N ARG A 17 4.63 12.40 2.40
CA ARG A 17 4.87 12.43 0.96
C ARG A 17 5.48 11.11 0.51
N PHE A 18 4.89 10.55 -0.53
CA PHE A 18 5.25 9.25 -1.08
C PHE A 18 5.12 9.30 -2.60
N GLY A 19 6.15 8.85 -3.34
CA GLY A 19 6.15 8.92 -4.81
C GLY A 19 5.93 10.33 -5.39
N GLY A 20 6.26 11.39 -4.64
CA GLY A 20 6.03 12.79 -5.04
C GLY A 20 4.62 13.33 -4.79
N MET A 21 3.70 12.52 -4.24
CA MET A 21 2.36 12.94 -3.83
C MET A 21 2.27 13.09 -2.31
N THR A 22 1.54 14.10 -1.83
CA THR A 22 1.33 14.38 -0.40
C THR A 22 -0.05 13.88 0.03
N PHE A 23 -0.10 13.20 1.17
CA PHE A 23 -1.30 12.54 1.70
C PHE A 23 -1.63 12.99 3.13
N GLY A 24 -2.93 13.21 3.34
CA GLY A 24 -3.54 13.41 4.65
C GLY A 24 -3.17 14.72 5.36
N SER A 25 -3.91 15.01 6.44
CA SER A 25 -3.56 15.97 7.48
C SER A 25 -3.80 15.29 8.82
N TYR A 26 -2.74 15.15 9.60
CA TYR A 26 -2.68 14.43 10.86
C TYR A 26 -2.38 15.41 12.00
N PRO A 27 -2.94 15.18 13.20
CA PRO A 27 -2.71 16.06 14.34
C PRO A 27 -1.31 15.92 14.95
N SER A 28 -0.54 14.90 14.57
CA SER A 28 0.80 14.64 15.11
C SER A 28 1.71 13.91 14.12
N ARG A 29 3.03 14.06 14.32
CA ARG A 29 4.06 13.35 13.52
C ARG A 29 3.90 11.84 13.58
N GLU A 30 3.55 11.30 14.74
CA GLU A 30 3.35 9.87 14.95
C GLU A 30 2.17 9.33 14.15
N ALA A 31 1.06 10.08 14.10
CA ALA A 31 -0.09 9.70 13.29
C ALA A 31 0.23 9.69 11.78
N ALA A 32 1.02 10.65 11.30
CA ALA A 32 1.51 10.67 9.91
C ALA A 32 2.44 9.49 9.61
N LEU A 33 3.33 9.13 10.54
CA LEU A 33 4.21 7.96 10.41
C LEU A 33 3.42 6.66 10.34
N ILE A 34 2.47 6.44 11.25
CA ILE A 34 1.62 5.24 11.26
C ILE A 34 0.83 5.14 9.95
N ALA A 35 0.26 6.25 9.47
CA ALA A 35 -0.47 6.27 8.21
C ALA A 35 0.44 5.97 7.00
N SER A 36 1.66 6.50 7.01
CA SER A 36 2.63 6.23 5.95
C SER A 36 3.13 4.78 5.93
N ALA A 37 3.33 4.17 7.11
CA ALA A 37 3.69 2.76 7.23
C ALA A 37 2.54 1.84 6.76
N LYS A 38 1.29 2.21 7.04
CA LYS A 38 0.12 1.52 6.49
C LYS A 38 0.04 1.62 4.97
N HIS A 39 0.38 2.77 4.38
CA HIS A 39 0.42 2.94 2.93
C HIS A 39 1.41 1.97 2.26
N GLN A 40 2.55 1.72 2.90
CA GLN A 40 3.52 0.73 2.43
C GLN A 40 3.10 -0.72 2.72
N GLY A 41 2.40 -0.95 3.84
CA GLY A 41 1.82 -2.26 4.19
C GLY A 41 0.53 -2.62 3.45
N GLU A 42 -0.01 -1.69 2.65
CA GLU A 42 -1.13 -1.93 1.73
C GLU A 42 -0.64 -2.37 0.33
N HIS A 43 0.66 -2.62 0.17
CA HIS A 43 1.02 -3.86 -0.51
C HIS A 43 0.54 -4.96 0.43
N PRO A 44 -0.62 -5.61 0.20
CA PRO A 44 -0.83 -6.90 0.82
C PRO A 44 0.45 -7.70 0.55
N GLU A 45 0.92 -8.48 1.51
CA GLU A 45 1.87 -9.54 1.18
C GLU A 45 1.41 -10.13 -0.15
N PRO A 46 2.28 -10.30 -1.17
CA PRO A 46 1.88 -11.11 -2.32
C PRO A 46 1.40 -12.40 -1.67
N VAL A 47 0.09 -12.61 -1.70
CA VAL A 47 -0.54 -13.68 -0.95
C VAL A 47 0.30 -14.90 -1.31
N GLU A 48 1.02 -15.49 -0.33
CA GLU A 48 1.77 -16.73 -0.53
C GLU A 48 0.72 -17.79 -0.86
N GLY A 49 0.38 -17.80 -2.14
CA GLY A 49 -0.74 -18.43 -2.81
C GLY A 49 -0.50 -18.43 -4.32
N GLN A 50 0.73 -18.13 -4.75
CA GLN A 50 1.28 -18.65 -5.99
C GLN A 50 2.03 -19.94 -5.69
N ASP A 51 1.31 -20.96 -5.24
CA ASP A 51 1.44 -22.31 -5.82
C ASP A 51 0.25 -23.17 -5.35
N ASP A 52 -0.74 -23.34 -6.23
CA ASP A 52 -1.28 -24.68 -6.47
C ASP A 52 -1.63 -24.76 -7.97
N SER A 53 -0.58 -25.04 -8.73
CA SER A 53 -0.49 -26.16 -9.66
C SER A 53 -1.56 -26.37 -10.77
N PRO A 54 -1.12 -26.92 -11.92
CA PRO A 54 -1.84 -26.90 -13.19
C PRO A 54 -2.94 -27.97 -13.22
N ARG A 55 -4.02 -27.75 -14.01
CA ARG A 55 -4.64 -28.74 -14.93
C ARG A 55 -6.06 -28.31 -15.40
N ASP A 56 -6.12 -28.00 -16.69
CA ASP A 56 -7.06 -28.56 -17.68
C ASP A 56 -8.57 -28.55 -17.37
N GLN A 57 -9.34 -27.78 -18.16
CA GLN A 57 -10.63 -28.25 -18.72
C GLN A 57 -11.11 -27.35 -19.87
N ASP A 58 -10.62 -27.69 -21.06
CA ASP A 58 -11.42 -27.63 -22.28
C ASP A 58 -12.67 -28.50 -22.07
N ASN A 59 -13.83 -27.90 -21.82
CA ASN A 59 -15.11 -28.57 -22.07
C ASN A 59 -16.31 -27.59 -22.16
N PRO A 60 -16.69 -27.11 -23.36
CA PRO A 60 -18.07 -26.76 -23.62
C PRO A 60 -18.80 -28.00 -24.19
N THR A 61 -19.84 -28.47 -23.51
CA THR A 61 -20.86 -29.41 -24.04
C THR A 61 -22.22 -29.02 -23.44
N PRO A 62 -23.39 -29.14 -24.11
CA PRO A 62 -23.74 -29.04 -25.54
C PRO A 62 -24.91 -28.03 -25.78
N SER A 63 -25.27 -27.77 -27.04
CA SER A 63 -26.65 -27.47 -27.48
C SER A 63 -26.86 -27.92 -28.92
#